data_AF-A0A3E1KAG1-F1
#
_entry.id   AF-A0A3E1KAG1-F1
#
_cell.length_a   1.000
_cell.length_b   1.000
_cell.length_c   1.000
_cell.angle_alpha   90.00
_cell.angle_beta   90.00
_cell.angle_gamma   90.00
#
_symmetry.space_group_name_H-M   'P 1'
#
loop_
_entity.id
_entity.type
_entity.pdbx_description
1 polymer ?
#
loop_
_entity_poly.entity_id
_entity_poly.type
_entity_poly.pdbx_seq_one_letter_code
_entity_poly.pdbx_strand_id
1 'polypeptide(L)'
;MGLMRFAWIFLIVLTIAACSSQDGAESAKEAGQATEADDPAARADATEPAIDDLSEEDLRALARDPEALREIMADPQRRQAVRERMRELRQQRRAESGREDPRAAMRERAQRHRQTLEEGGDRQRGRRSRTGRWWENDVIARNVGLSPEQVGDIGTAHDQLTAAARESRQQLAQVASSMQEALKASDRDRLVELVDARQEALQVRAQAEAEWMKRLLEILEDEQMTRLAEERPELVSALLAPVR
;
A
#
# COMPACT_ATOMS: atom_id res chain seq x y z
N MET A 1 23.36 7.57 -38.02
CA MET A 1 23.36 6.33 -37.20
C MET A 1 22.66 6.52 -35.85
N GLY A 2 21.49 7.16 -35.80
CA GLY A 2 20.77 7.45 -34.54
C GLY A 2 19.43 6.72 -34.38
N LEU A 3 18.86 6.19 -35.48
CA LEU A 3 17.53 5.57 -35.48
C LEU A 3 17.54 4.07 -35.10
N MET A 4 18.68 3.38 -35.25
CA MET A 4 18.78 1.95 -34.95
C MET A 4 18.84 1.62 -33.44
N ARG A 5 19.21 2.59 -32.59
CA ARG A 5 19.29 2.41 -31.13
C ARG A 5 17.94 2.55 -30.42
N PHE A 6 17.01 3.32 -30.97
CA PHE A 6 15.67 3.49 -30.38
C PHE A 6 14.75 2.29 -30.63
N ALA A 7 14.92 1.59 -31.76
CA ALA A 7 14.15 0.38 -32.06
C ALA A 7 14.43 -0.77 -31.08
N TRP A 8 15.64 -0.83 -30.52
CA TRP A 8 16.04 -1.88 -29.57
C TRP A 8 15.45 -1.67 -28.17
N ILE A 9 15.31 -0.42 -27.72
CA ILE A 9 14.73 -0.11 -26.39
C ILE A 9 13.23 -0.38 -26.37
N PHE A 10 12.50 -0.11 -27.47
CA PHE A 10 11.08 -0.42 -27.56
C PHE A 10 10.79 -1.93 -27.56
N LEU A 11 11.70 -2.76 -28.08
CA LEU A 11 11.51 -4.20 -28.14
C LEU A 11 11.63 -4.87 -26.75
N ILE A 12 12.48 -4.34 -25.86
CA ILE A 12 12.66 -4.86 -24.49
C ILE A 12 11.46 -4.51 -23.59
N VAL A 13 10.87 -3.32 -23.77
CA VAL A 13 9.68 -2.91 -23.00
C VAL A 13 8.44 -3.72 -23.41
N LEU A 14 8.32 -4.12 -24.68
CA LEU A 14 7.18 -4.93 -25.14
C LEU A 14 7.23 -6.38 -24.63
N THR A 15 8.41 -6.94 -24.38
CA THR A 15 8.55 -8.32 -23.86
C THR A 15 8.18 -8.46 -22.38
N ILE A 16 8.18 -7.38 -21.59
CA ILE A 16 7.81 -7.45 -20.16
C ILE A 16 6.28 -7.43 -19.98
N ALA A 17 5.52 -6.91 -20.95
CA ALA A 17 4.06 -6.86 -20.90
C ALA A 17 3.37 -8.17 -21.34
N ALA A 18 4.10 -9.15 -21.88
CA ALA A 18 3.54 -10.38 -22.44
C ALA A 18 3.61 -11.61 -21.50
N CYS A 19 4.18 -11.47 -20.29
CA CYS A 19 4.34 -12.58 -19.35
C CYS A 19 3.33 -12.63 -18.19
N SER A 20 2.23 -11.86 -18.23
CA SER A 20 1.24 -11.81 -17.13
C SER A 20 -0.18 -12.27 -17.47
N SER A 21 -0.42 -12.90 -18.62
CA SER A 21 -1.75 -13.40 -18.96
C SER A 21 -1.69 -14.76 -19.67
N GLN A 22 -1.29 -15.79 -18.94
CA GLN A 22 -1.60 -17.17 -19.28
C GLN A 22 -1.70 -18.03 -18.01
N ASP A 23 -2.71 -18.88 -17.98
CA ASP A 23 -3.16 -19.83 -16.93
C ASP A 23 -4.19 -19.25 -15.92
N GLY A 24 -5.42 -19.76 -15.80
CA GLY A 24 -5.94 -21.06 -16.20
C GLY A 24 -7.44 -21.07 -16.52
N ALA A 25 -7.79 -21.98 -17.42
CA ALA A 25 -9.13 -22.36 -17.83
C ALA A 25 -9.77 -23.35 -16.83
N GLU A 26 -11.10 -23.43 -16.92
CA GLU A 26 -11.95 -24.60 -16.67
C GLU A 26 -11.87 -25.35 -15.33
N SER A 27 -12.95 -25.23 -14.55
CA SER A 27 -13.64 -26.41 -14.03
C SER A 27 -15.15 -26.20 -14.07
N ALA A 28 -15.80 -27.08 -14.83
CA ALA A 28 -17.24 -27.19 -14.98
C ALA A 28 -17.81 -28.31 -14.10
N LYS A 29 -19.13 -28.22 -13.87
CA LYS A 29 -20.10 -29.22 -13.37
C LYS A 29 -20.26 -29.35 -11.85
N GLU A 30 -21.38 -28.92 -11.26
CA GLU A 30 -22.81 -29.34 -11.36
C GLU A 30 -23.22 -30.25 -10.19
N ALA A 31 -24.32 -29.81 -9.55
CA ALA A 31 -25.44 -30.58 -9.00
C ALA A 31 -25.56 -30.74 -7.47
N GLY A 32 -26.71 -30.28 -6.95
CA GLY A 32 -27.27 -30.69 -5.65
C GLY A 32 -28.28 -29.69 -5.06
N GLN A 33 -29.55 -29.75 -5.49
CA GLN A 33 -30.73 -29.01 -4.99
C GLN A 33 -31.19 -29.39 -3.57
N ALA A 34 -31.82 -28.46 -2.84
CA ALA A 34 -33.13 -28.58 -2.16
C ALA A 34 -33.45 -27.25 -1.43
N THR A 35 -34.34 -26.37 -1.93
CA THR A 35 -35.80 -26.22 -1.71
C THR A 35 -36.24 -25.71 -0.32
N GLU A 36 -36.70 -24.45 -0.27
CA GLU A 36 -37.93 -23.91 0.39
C GLU A 36 -37.84 -22.37 0.33
N ALA A 37 -38.57 -21.69 -0.56
CA ALA A 37 -39.95 -21.23 -0.38
C ALA A 37 -40.11 -20.25 0.79
N ASP A 38 -39.88 -18.95 0.53
CA ASP A 38 -40.60 -17.89 1.23
C ASP A 38 -40.80 -16.64 0.34
N ASP A 39 -42.07 -16.37 0.08
CA ASP A 39 -42.77 -15.12 -0.27
C ASP A 39 -42.19 -14.11 -1.30
N PRO A 40 -42.75 -14.04 -2.53
CA PRO A 40 -42.51 -12.93 -3.46
C PRO A 40 -43.55 -11.81 -3.24
N ALA A 41 -43.54 -11.18 -2.06
CA ALA A 41 -44.51 -10.13 -1.74
C ALA A 41 -43.93 -8.97 -0.92
N ALA A 42 -42.71 -8.50 -1.22
CA ALA A 42 -42.20 -7.23 -0.69
C ALA A 42 -40.99 -6.66 -1.47
N ARG A 43 -41.02 -6.63 -2.81
CA ARG A 43 -40.21 -5.65 -3.55
C ARG A 43 -41.09 -4.46 -3.84
N ALA A 44 -41.27 -3.65 -2.81
CA ALA A 44 -41.62 -2.25 -2.97
C ALA A 44 -40.58 -1.62 -3.90
N ASP A 45 -41.00 -1.35 -5.12
CA ASP A 45 -40.83 -0.07 -5.81
C ASP A 45 -39.64 0.77 -5.31
N ALA A 46 -38.42 0.28 -5.53
CA ALA A 46 -37.23 1.10 -5.48
C ALA A 46 -36.99 1.55 -6.92
N THR A 47 -37.65 2.65 -7.29
CA THR A 47 -37.20 3.49 -8.38
C THR A 47 -35.68 3.64 -8.23
N GLU A 48 -34.88 3.11 -9.15
CA GLU A 48 -33.44 3.40 -9.20
C GLU A 48 -33.31 4.93 -9.17
N PRO A 49 -32.73 5.54 -8.13
CA PRO A 49 -32.62 6.99 -8.09
C PRO A 49 -31.77 7.41 -9.29
N ALA A 50 -32.29 8.34 -10.09
CA ALA A 50 -31.49 8.97 -11.14
C ALA A 50 -30.22 9.51 -10.49
N ILE A 51 -29.06 9.14 -11.02
CA ILE A 51 -27.73 9.46 -10.46
C ILE A 51 -27.54 10.97 -10.27
N ASP A 52 -28.30 11.77 -11.03
CA ASP A 52 -28.32 13.22 -11.01
C ASP A 52 -28.82 13.81 -9.67
N ASP A 53 -29.61 13.06 -8.89
CA ASP A 53 -30.20 13.51 -7.61
C ASP A 53 -29.47 12.98 -6.35
N LEU A 54 -28.37 12.25 -6.50
CA LEU A 54 -27.65 11.67 -5.34
C LEU A 54 -27.09 12.78 -4.42
N SER A 55 -27.36 12.68 -3.12
CA SER A 55 -26.75 13.54 -2.11
C SER A 55 -25.30 13.13 -1.80
N GLU A 56 -24.56 13.97 -1.07
CA GLU A 56 -23.21 13.59 -0.62
C GLU A 56 -23.22 12.38 0.34
N GLU A 57 -24.30 12.18 1.09
CA GLU A 57 -24.47 11.04 1.99
C GLU A 57 -24.72 9.75 1.20
N ASP A 58 -25.50 9.82 0.13
CA ASP A 58 -25.77 8.68 -0.76
C ASP A 58 -24.50 8.24 -1.51
N LEU A 59 -23.68 9.20 -1.97
CA LEU A 59 -22.39 8.90 -2.60
C LEU A 59 -21.40 8.27 -1.61
N ARG A 60 -21.45 8.65 -0.33
CA ARG A 60 -20.62 8.01 0.73
C ARG A 60 -21.13 6.62 1.09
N ALA A 61 -22.45 6.42 1.12
CA ALA A 61 -23.05 5.10 1.31
C ALA A 61 -22.67 4.17 0.15
N LEU A 62 -22.73 4.66 -1.08
CA LEU A 62 -22.30 3.93 -2.27
C LEU A 62 -20.81 3.58 -2.23
N ALA A 63 -19.94 4.47 -1.75
CA ALA A 63 -18.52 4.19 -1.61
C ALA A 63 -18.19 3.12 -0.54
N ARG A 64 -19.12 2.83 0.37
CA ARG A 64 -18.99 1.76 1.37
C ARG A 64 -19.47 0.40 0.86
N ASP A 65 -20.18 0.39 -0.26
CA ASP A 65 -20.60 -0.83 -0.95
C ASP A 65 -19.72 -1.08 -2.19
N PRO A 66 -18.73 -1.98 -2.10
CA PRO A 66 -17.80 -2.23 -3.20
C PRO A 66 -18.46 -2.92 -4.40
N GLU A 67 -19.59 -3.60 -4.22
CA GLU A 67 -20.28 -4.30 -5.31
C GLU A 67 -21.15 -3.32 -6.11
N ALA A 68 -21.93 -2.49 -5.43
CA ALA A 68 -22.72 -1.43 -6.05
C ALA A 68 -21.85 -0.39 -6.77
N LEU A 69 -20.68 -0.06 -6.19
CA LEU A 69 -19.73 0.84 -6.81
C LEU A 69 -19.12 0.23 -8.10
N ARG A 70 -18.85 -1.08 -8.13
CA ARG A 70 -18.35 -1.76 -9.32
C ARG A 70 -19.37 -1.76 -10.45
N GLU A 71 -20.64 -1.98 -10.13
CA GLU A 71 -21.74 -1.97 -11.11
C GLU A 71 -21.91 -0.59 -11.75
N ILE A 72 -21.95 0.48 -10.95
CA ILE A 72 -22.02 1.86 -11.44
C ILE A 72 -20.76 2.25 -12.23
N MET A 73 -19.61 1.72 -11.83
CA MET A 73 -18.35 1.96 -12.55
C MET A 73 -18.20 1.09 -13.79
N ALA A 74 -19.03 0.07 -14.02
CA ALA A 74 -18.99 -0.73 -15.25
C ALA A 74 -19.64 0.03 -16.42
N ASP A 75 -20.73 0.77 -16.16
CA ASP A 75 -21.47 1.53 -17.17
C ASP A 75 -20.83 2.92 -17.45
N PRO A 76 -20.42 3.21 -18.71
CA PRO A 76 -19.86 4.51 -19.10
C PRO A 76 -20.75 5.73 -18.79
N GLN A 77 -22.06 5.61 -18.93
CA GLN A 77 -23.00 6.72 -18.73
C GLN A 77 -23.18 7.02 -17.24
N ARG A 78 -23.38 5.97 -16.44
CA ARG A 78 -23.48 6.08 -14.97
C ARG A 78 -22.19 6.62 -14.35
N ARG A 79 -21.03 6.17 -14.84
CA ARG A 79 -19.72 6.75 -14.47
C ARG A 79 -19.63 8.26 -14.71
N GLN A 80 -20.14 8.73 -15.84
CA GLN A 80 -20.06 10.15 -16.19
C GLN A 80 -20.98 10.99 -15.30
N ALA A 81 -22.20 10.53 -15.06
CA ALA A 81 -23.15 11.19 -14.17
C ALA A 81 -22.60 11.34 -12.73
N VAL A 82 -22.00 10.28 -12.15
CA VAL A 82 -21.35 10.38 -10.83
C VAL A 82 -20.21 11.40 -10.82
N ARG A 83 -19.42 11.48 -11.90
CA ARG A 83 -18.31 12.44 -11.99
C ARG A 83 -18.80 13.88 -12.10
N GLU A 84 -19.86 14.12 -12.86
CA GLU A 84 -20.48 15.43 -13.02
C GLU A 84 -21.11 15.88 -11.69
N ARG A 85 -21.85 15.00 -11.02
CA ARG A 85 -22.39 15.26 -9.69
C ARG A 85 -21.32 15.58 -8.65
N MET A 86 -20.22 14.84 -8.65
CA MET A 86 -19.07 15.13 -7.78
C MET A 86 -18.35 16.43 -8.14
N ARG A 87 -18.43 16.91 -9.39
CA ARG A 87 -17.89 18.23 -9.77
C ARG A 87 -18.81 19.34 -9.25
N GLU A 88 -20.12 19.18 -9.39
CA GLU A 88 -21.12 20.14 -8.87
C GLU A 88 -21.02 20.28 -7.35
N LEU A 89 -20.98 19.17 -6.60
CA LEU A 89 -20.81 19.19 -5.14
C LEU A 89 -19.50 19.84 -4.70
N ARG A 90 -18.43 19.75 -5.51
CA ARG A 90 -17.17 20.47 -5.23
C ARG A 90 -17.29 21.97 -5.54
N GLN A 91 -18.05 22.35 -6.56
CA GLN A 91 -18.30 23.75 -6.88
C GLN A 91 -19.21 24.41 -5.84
N GLN A 92 -20.26 23.72 -5.38
CA GLN A 92 -21.13 24.16 -4.29
C GLN A 92 -20.34 24.38 -3.00
N ARG A 93 -19.49 23.43 -2.59
CA ARG A 93 -18.61 23.61 -1.43
C ARG A 93 -17.62 24.77 -1.57
N ARG A 94 -17.12 25.05 -2.78
CA ARG A 94 -16.25 26.21 -3.02
C ARG A 94 -17.02 27.53 -2.95
N ALA A 95 -18.27 27.54 -3.39
CA ALA A 95 -19.15 28.70 -3.26
C ALA A 95 -19.54 28.97 -1.80
N GLU A 96 -19.82 27.91 -1.03
CA GLU A 96 -20.09 27.98 0.41
C GLU A 96 -18.86 28.38 1.24
N SER A 97 -17.66 27.92 0.84
CA SER A 97 -16.37 28.24 1.48
C SER A 97 -15.79 29.61 1.11
N GLY A 98 -16.52 30.43 0.34
CA GLY A 98 -16.04 31.67 -0.30
C GLY A 98 -15.64 32.83 0.63
N ARG A 99 -15.39 32.60 1.93
CA ARG A 99 -14.95 33.63 2.89
C ARG A 99 -13.76 33.26 3.78
N GLU A 100 -13.13 32.11 3.59
CA GLU A 100 -11.90 31.76 4.34
C GLU A 100 -10.65 31.93 3.47
N ASP A 101 -9.69 32.71 3.96
CA ASP A 101 -8.37 32.86 3.35
C ASP A 101 -7.72 31.46 3.19
N PRO A 102 -7.43 31.01 1.96
CA PRO A 102 -6.83 29.70 1.70
C PRO A 102 -5.55 29.45 2.50
N ARG A 103 -4.81 30.51 2.86
CA ARG A 103 -3.58 30.44 3.66
C ARG A 103 -3.84 30.22 5.15
N ALA A 104 -5.00 30.63 5.66
CA ALA A 104 -5.40 30.39 7.04
C ALA A 104 -5.84 28.93 7.22
N ALA A 105 -6.69 28.42 6.31
CA ALA A 105 -7.15 27.04 6.32
C ALA A 105 -5.99 26.03 6.17
N MET A 106 -4.98 26.34 5.34
CA MET A 106 -3.80 25.47 5.19
C MET A 106 -2.95 25.42 6.47
N ARG A 107 -2.79 26.54 7.19
CA ARG A 107 -2.06 26.60 8.46
C ARG A 107 -2.76 25.80 9.55
N GLU A 108 -4.07 25.94 9.67
CA GLU A 108 -4.87 25.19 10.64
C GLU A 108 -4.82 23.68 10.34
N ARG A 109 -4.86 23.28 9.07
CA ARG A 109 -4.72 21.87 8.67
C ARG A 109 -3.34 21.30 9.00
N ALA A 110 -2.28 22.08 8.80
CA ALA A 110 -0.92 21.68 9.16
C ALA A 110 -0.74 21.57 10.68
N GLN A 111 -1.39 22.45 11.44
CA GLN A 111 -1.35 22.45 12.91
C GLN A 111 -2.12 21.26 13.49
N ARG A 112 -3.31 20.96 12.96
CA ARG A 112 -4.06 19.74 13.29
C ARG A 112 -3.27 18.47 12.93
N HIS A 113 -2.61 18.45 11.77
CA HIS A 113 -1.79 17.32 11.34
C HIS A 113 -0.60 17.07 12.27
N ARG A 114 0.05 18.14 12.78
CA ARG A 114 1.11 18.04 13.81
C ARG A 114 0.58 17.46 15.12
N GLN A 115 -0.56 17.95 15.61
CA GLN A 115 -1.16 17.43 16.84
C GLN A 115 -1.55 15.96 16.71
N THR A 116 -2.12 15.54 15.58
CA THR A 116 -2.42 14.12 15.33
C THR A 116 -1.16 13.25 15.17
N LEU A 117 -0.05 13.81 14.70
CA LEU A 117 1.24 13.10 14.63
C LEU A 117 1.90 12.96 16.00
N GLU A 118 1.74 13.93 16.89
CA GLU A 118 2.26 13.86 18.26
C GLU A 118 1.46 12.86 19.10
N GLU A 119 0.12 12.92 19.06
CA GLU A 119 -0.75 11.97 19.79
C GLU A 119 -0.77 10.56 19.16
N GLY A 120 -0.67 10.48 17.82
CA GLY A 120 -0.57 9.22 17.08
C GLY A 120 0.83 8.61 17.13
N GLY A 121 1.87 9.43 17.23
CA GLY A 121 3.27 9.02 17.19
C GLY A 121 3.67 8.11 18.35
N ASP A 122 3.13 8.34 19.55
CA ASP A 122 3.42 7.51 20.73
C ASP A 122 2.69 6.17 20.70
N ARG A 123 1.43 6.13 20.26
CA ARG A 123 0.69 4.87 20.07
C ARG A 123 1.23 4.06 18.90
N GLN A 124 1.67 4.72 17.82
CA GLN A 124 2.25 4.08 16.65
C GLN A 124 3.71 3.63 16.90
N ARG A 125 4.48 4.35 17.72
CA ARG A 125 5.76 3.86 18.29
C ARG A 125 5.53 2.62 19.14
N GLY A 126 4.55 2.64 20.04
CA GLY A 126 4.21 1.48 20.89
C GLY A 126 3.79 0.23 20.10
N ARG A 127 3.06 0.40 18.99
CA ARG A 127 2.71 -0.72 18.09
C ARG A 127 3.89 -1.24 17.27
N ARG A 128 4.75 -0.35 16.75
CA ARG A 128 5.97 -0.74 16.02
C ARG A 128 6.99 -1.45 16.90
N SER A 129 7.09 -1.10 18.19
CA SER A 129 7.99 -1.78 19.12
C SER A 129 7.55 -3.21 19.46
N ARG A 130 6.25 -3.53 19.40
CA ARG A 130 5.75 -4.92 19.64
C ARG A 130 6.01 -5.88 18.47
N THR A 131 6.27 -5.33 17.29
CA THR A 131 6.69 -6.08 16.09
C THR A 131 8.20 -6.11 15.92
N GLY A 132 8.94 -5.33 16.71
CA GLY A 132 10.34 -5.01 16.46
C GLY A 132 11.26 -6.23 16.46
N ARG A 133 11.12 -7.13 17.44
CA ARG A 133 11.95 -8.32 17.56
C ARG A 133 11.18 -9.46 18.23
N TRP A 134 10.35 -10.16 17.45
CA TRP A 134 9.57 -11.27 17.98
C TRP A 134 10.46 -12.37 18.59
N TRP A 135 11.68 -12.53 18.07
CA TRP A 135 12.70 -13.47 18.58
C TRP A 135 13.34 -13.05 19.90
N GLU A 136 13.19 -11.79 20.34
CA GLU A 136 13.58 -11.34 21.70
C GLU A 136 12.50 -11.69 22.74
N ASN A 137 11.34 -12.17 22.32
CA ASN A 137 10.34 -12.67 23.25
C ASN A 137 10.70 -14.11 23.63
N ASP A 138 11.24 -14.29 24.83
CA ASP A 138 11.64 -15.59 25.38
C ASP A 138 10.56 -16.68 25.28
N VAL A 139 9.28 -16.31 25.35
CA VAL A 139 8.17 -17.27 25.21
C VAL A 139 8.06 -17.75 23.77
N ILE A 140 8.12 -16.83 22.80
CA ILE A 140 8.02 -17.18 21.37
C ILE A 140 9.29 -17.91 20.91
N ALA A 141 10.47 -17.43 21.32
CA ALA A 141 11.73 -18.10 21.03
C ALA A 141 11.74 -19.53 21.58
N ARG A 142 11.21 -19.75 22.79
CA ARG A 142 11.07 -21.08 23.38
C ARG A 142 10.04 -21.94 22.67
N ASN A 143 8.89 -21.39 22.28
CA ASN A 143 7.85 -22.13 21.55
C ASN A 143 8.31 -22.57 20.16
N VAL A 144 9.02 -21.68 19.44
CA VAL A 144 9.64 -22.00 18.15
C VAL A 144 10.81 -22.98 18.34
N GLY A 145 11.47 -22.95 19.51
CA GLY A 145 12.60 -23.81 19.84
C GLY A 145 13.94 -23.25 19.36
N LEU A 146 14.09 -21.92 19.38
CA LEU A 146 15.33 -21.25 18.99
C LEU A 146 16.43 -21.52 20.01
N SER A 147 17.61 -21.94 19.53
CA SER A 147 18.80 -22.02 20.36
C SER A 147 19.33 -20.62 20.69
N PRO A 148 20.10 -20.45 21.79
CA PRO A 148 20.72 -19.17 22.13
C PRO A 148 21.64 -18.62 21.02
N GLU A 149 22.29 -19.51 20.27
CA GLU A 149 23.13 -19.15 19.12
C GLU A 149 22.28 -18.60 17.97
N GLN A 150 21.18 -19.28 17.60
CA GLN A 150 20.23 -18.79 16.60
C GLN A 150 19.64 -17.42 16.98
N VAL A 151 19.30 -17.21 18.26
CA VAL A 151 18.82 -15.89 18.74
C VAL A 151 19.89 -14.81 18.55
N GLY A 152 21.16 -15.11 18.83
CA GLY A 152 22.28 -14.20 18.61
C GLY A 152 22.50 -13.85 17.14
N ASP A 153 22.41 -14.85 16.26
CA ASP A 153 22.57 -14.68 14.81
C ASP A 153 21.43 -13.85 14.21
N ILE A 154 20.18 -14.14 14.58
CA ILE A 154 19.00 -13.36 14.15
C ILE A 154 19.11 -11.91 14.65
N GLY A 155 19.56 -11.72 15.90
CA GLY A 155 19.81 -10.40 16.47
C GLY A 155 20.83 -9.60 15.66
N THR A 156 21.97 -10.21 15.32
CA THR A 156 23.04 -9.58 14.53
C THR A 156 22.55 -9.20 13.13
N ALA A 157 21.85 -10.12 12.44
CA ALA A 157 21.30 -9.84 11.11
C ALA A 157 20.27 -8.71 11.14
N HIS A 158 19.42 -8.65 12.17
CA HIS A 158 18.45 -7.57 12.32
C HIS A 158 19.11 -6.21 12.63
N ASP A 159 20.18 -6.19 13.43
CA ASP A 159 20.92 -4.96 13.71
C ASP A 159 21.56 -4.39 12.44
N GLN A 160 22.05 -5.25 11.54
CA GLN A 160 22.53 -4.85 10.22
C GLN A 160 21.40 -4.25 9.36
N LEU A 161 20.23 -4.90 9.29
CA LEU A 161 19.05 -4.35 8.62
C LEU A 161 18.65 -2.99 9.21
N THR A 162 18.66 -2.86 10.53
CA THR A 162 18.28 -1.62 11.22
C THR A 162 19.26 -0.49 10.93
N ALA A 163 20.56 -0.80 10.86
CA ALA A 163 21.60 0.13 10.45
C ALA A 163 21.38 0.60 9.00
N ALA A 164 21.20 -0.31 8.05
CA ALA A 164 20.90 0.01 6.65
C ALA A 164 19.62 0.83 6.49
N ALA A 165 18.55 0.49 7.23
CA ALA A 165 17.31 1.24 7.22
C ALA A 165 17.43 2.64 7.84
N ARG A 166 18.34 2.84 8.81
CA ARG A 166 18.64 4.17 9.35
C ARG A 166 19.42 5.00 8.33
N GLU A 167 20.41 4.41 7.68
CA GLU A 167 21.20 5.07 6.64
C GLU A 167 20.35 5.49 5.44
N SER A 168 19.55 4.56 4.88
CA SER A 168 18.61 4.85 3.79
C SER A 168 17.64 5.99 4.14
N ARG A 169 17.13 6.04 5.38
CA ARG A 169 16.28 7.15 5.84
C ARG A 169 17.01 8.49 5.87
N GLN A 170 18.28 8.50 6.29
CA GLN A 170 19.10 9.72 6.28
C GLN A 170 19.37 10.19 4.85
N GLN A 171 19.73 9.28 3.94
CA GLN A 171 19.92 9.57 2.52
C GLN A 171 18.63 10.13 1.89
N LEU A 172 17.48 9.49 2.13
CA LEU A 172 16.18 9.96 1.63
C LEU A 172 15.81 11.35 2.15
N ALA A 173 16.11 11.66 3.41
CA ALA A 173 15.88 12.98 3.98
C ALA A 173 16.77 14.04 3.31
N GLN A 174 18.05 13.71 3.06
CA GLN A 174 18.98 14.58 2.35
C GLN A 174 18.54 14.82 0.90
N VAL A 175 18.19 13.76 0.17
CA VAL A 175 17.68 13.83 -1.21
C VAL A 175 16.42 14.69 -1.27
N ALA A 176 15.50 14.54 -0.32
CA ALA A 176 14.29 15.36 -0.26
C ALA A 176 14.61 16.86 -0.07
N SER A 177 15.59 17.20 0.77
CA SER A 177 16.06 18.59 0.94
C SER A 177 16.66 19.12 -0.37
N SER A 178 17.56 18.36 -1.00
CA SER A 178 18.19 18.76 -2.26
C SER A 178 17.18 18.88 -3.41
N MET A 179 16.14 18.04 -3.46
CA MET A 179 15.06 18.17 -4.45
C MET A 179 14.30 19.48 -4.28
N GLN A 180 14.04 19.90 -3.04
CA GLN A 180 13.38 21.19 -2.79
C GLN A 180 14.24 22.37 -3.24
N GLU A 181 15.55 22.30 -3.06
CA GLU A 181 16.50 23.32 -3.53
C GLU A 181 16.56 23.36 -5.06
N ALA A 182 16.69 22.20 -5.72
CA ALA A 182 16.71 22.11 -7.18
C ALA A 182 15.38 22.61 -7.80
N LEU A 183 14.23 22.30 -7.19
CA LEU A 183 12.93 22.83 -7.60
C LEU A 183 12.86 24.36 -7.50
N LYS A 184 13.38 24.95 -6.42
CA LYS A 184 13.43 26.42 -6.27
C LYS A 184 14.35 27.06 -7.31
N ALA A 185 15.46 26.40 -7.64
CA ALA A 185 16.40 26.84 -8.67
C ALA A 185 15.91 26.56 -10.11
N SER A 186 14.81 25.80 -10.29
CA SER A 186 14.36 25.28 -11.58
C SER A 186 15.42 24.47 -12.34
N ASP A 187 16.32 23.81 -11.59
CA ASP A 187 17.40 23.00 -12.15
C ASP A 187 16.90 21.58 -12.46
N ARG A 188 16.60 21.33 -13.73
CA ARG A 188 16.02 20.07 -14.20
C ARG A 188 17.02 18.92 -14.19
N ASP A 189 18.26 19.19 -14.57
CA ASP A 189 19.30 18.16 -14.66
C ASP A 189 19.59 17.62 -13.27
N ARG A 190 19.68 18.51 -12.27
CA ARG A 190 19.84 18.12 -10.88
C ARG A 190 18.66 17.31 -10.33
N LEU A 191 17.44 17.57 -10.78
CA LEU A 191 16.27 16.80 -10.35
C LEU A 191 16.31 15.36 -10.84
N VAL A 192 16.81 15.09 -12.06
CA VAL A 192 16.95 13.73 -12.57
C VAL A 192 17.95 12.95 -11.71
N GLU A 193 19.13 13.51 -11.45
CA GLU A 193 20.14 12.89 -10.58
C GLU A 193 19.58 12.57 -9.19
N LEU A 194 18.77 13.47 -8.62
CA LEU A 194 18.18 13.27 -7.30
C LEU A 194 17.09 12.20 -7.30
N VAL A 195 16.34 12.04 -8.39
CA VAL A 195 15.37 10.94 -8.53
C VAL A 195 16.11 9.60 -8.58
N ASP A 196 17.22 9.52 -9.30
CA ASP A 196 18.05 8.31 -9.36
C ASP A 196 18.65 7.99 -7.98
N ALA A 197 19.21 8.99 -7.29
CA ALA A 197 19.72 8.82 -5.92
C ALA A 197 18.61 8.37 -4.93
N ARG A 198 17.38 8.84 -5.12
CA ARG A 198 16.22 8.38 -4.33
C ARG A 198 15.92 6.91 -4.60
N GLN A 199 15.94 6.48 -5.86
CA GLN A 199 15.69 5.09 -6.23
C GLN A 199 16.79 4.18 -5.70
N GLU A 200 18.05 4.58 -5.78
CA GLU A 200 19.19 3.86 -5.22
C GLU A 200 19.04 3.66 -3.71
N ALA A 201 18.71 4.72 -2.96
CA ALA A 201 18.49 4.63 -1.51
C ALA A 201 17.33 3.69 -1.13
N LEU A 202 16.30 3.58 -1.98
CA LEU A 202 15.20 2.62 -1.80
C LEU A 202 15.64 1.19 -2.14
N GLN A 203 16.43 1.00 -3.19
CA GLN A 203 16.96 -0.31 -3.58
C GLN A 203 17.90 -0.89 -2.52
N VAL A 204 18.81 -0.08 -1.97
CA VAL A 204 19.72 -0.51 -0.88
C VAL A 204 18.92 -1.03 0.32
N ARG A 205 17.83 -0.34 0.67
CA ARG A 205 16.95 -0.79 1.75
C ARG A 205 16.25 -2.11 1.40
N ALA A 206 15.69 -2.23 0.19
CA ALA A 206 15.03 -3.45 -0.25
C ALA A 206 16.00 -4.65 -0.29
N GLN A 207 17.25 -4.43 -0.70
CA GLN A 207 18.31 -5.44 -0.67
C GLN A 207 18.63 -5.88 0.76
N ALA A 208 18.82 -4.93 1.69
CA ALA A 208 19.05 -5.26 3.09
C ALA A 208 17.87 -6.04 3.72
N GLU A 209 16.63 -5.68 3.37
CA GLU A 209 15.43 -6.42 3.78
C GLU A 209 15.45 -7.85 3.22
N ALA A 210 15.77 -8.03 1.94
CA ALA A 210 15.88 -9.35 1.32
C ALA A 210 17.00 -10.22 1.89
N GLU A 211 18.17 -9.65 2.17
CA GLU A 211 19.30 -10.33 2.80
C GLU A 211 18.96 -10.78 4.22
N TRP A 212 18.29 -9.93 5.00
CA TRP A 212 17.82 -10.29 6.33
C TRP A 212 16.82 -11.45 6.28
N MET A 213 15.86 -11.42 5.35
CA MET A 213 14.90 -12.51 5.19
C MET A 213 15.58 -13.82 4.76
N LYS A 214 16.52 -13.75 3.81
CA LYS A 214 17.32 -14.90 3.41
C LYS A 214 18.08 -15.48 4.60
N ARG A 215 18.72 -14.62 5.40
CA ARG A 215 19.47 -15.05 6.58
C ARG A 215 18.58 -15.67 7.64
N LEU A 216 17.37 -15.14 7.83
CA LEU A 216 16.38 -15.73 8.73
C LEU A 216 16.00 -17.15 8.28
N LEU A 217 15.77 -17.36 6.99
CA LEU A 217 15.47 -18.69 6.42
C LEU A 217 16.66 -19.65 6.49
N GLU A 218 17.90 -19.16 6.45
CA GLU A 218 19.11 -19.98 6.64
C GLU A 218 19.31 -20.41 8.10
N ILE A 219 18.90 -19.56 9.07
CA ILE A 219 19.07 -19.82 10.50
C ILE A 219 17.97 -20.74 11.03
N LEU A 220 16.74 -20.59 10.55
CA LEU A 220 15.59 -21.35 11.01
C LEU A 220 15.49 -22.70 10.27
N GLU A 221 15.33 -23.78 11.02
CA GLU A 221 15.03 -25.11 10.46
C GLU A 221 13.57 -25.19 9.98
N ASP A 222 13.26 -26.13 9.07
CA ASP A 222 11.90 -26.31 8.52
C ASP A 222 10.84 -26.55 9.61
N GLU A 223 11.19 -27.29 10.67
CA GLU A 223 10.31 -27.51 11.82
C GLU A 223 10.05 -26.21 12.60
N GLN A 224 11.08 -25.38 12.77
CA GLN A 224 10.98 -24.09 13.45
C GLN A 224 10.16 -23.09 12.61
N MET A 225 10.32 -23.12 11.28
CA MET A 225 9.49 -22.34 10.36
C MET A 225 8.01 -22.73 10.42
N THR A 226 7.72 -24.03 10.55
CA THR A 226 6.35 -24.52 10.72
C THR A 226 5.74 -24.02 12.03
N ARG A 227 6.47 -24.13 13.16
CA ARG A 227 6.02 -23.60 14.46
C ARG A 227 5.85 -22.08 14.43
N LEU A 228 6.74 -21.38 13.73
CA LEU A 228 6.63 -19.93 13.54
C LEU A 228 5.38 -19.55 12.74
N ALA A 229 5.00 -20.36 11.73
CA ALA A 229 3.78 -20.15 10.96
C ALA A 229 2.52 -20.33 11.81
N GLU A 230 2.53 -21.28 12.75
CA GLU A 230 1.43 -21.50 13.70
C GLU A 230 1.31 -20.37 14.72
N GLU A 231 2.42 -19.94 15.31
CA GLU A 231 2.45 -18.89 16.34
C GLU A 231 2.24 -17.48 15.75
N ARG A 232 2.75 -17.24 14.53
CA ARG A 232 2.79 -15.92 13.89
C ARG A 232 2.60 -16.02 12.36
N PRO A 233 1.40 -16.35 11.88
CA PRO A 233 1.12 -16.45 10.44
C PRO A 233 1.36 -15.14 9.68
N GLU A 234 1.17 -14.00 10.35
CA GLU A 234 1.45 -12.67 9.79
C GLU A 234 2.93 -12.47 9.44
N LEU A 235 3.85 -13.06 10.21
CA LEU A 235 5.29 -12.93 9.95
C LEU A 235 5.70 -13.82 8.77
N VAL A 236 5.20 -15.05 8.73
CA VAL A 236 5.52 -15.97 7.63
C VAL A 236 4.94 -15.50 6.31
N SER A 237 3.72 -14.95 6.30
CA SER A 237 3.16 -14.32 5.10
C SER A 237 3.94 -13.10 4.63
N ALA A 238 4.48 -12.28 5.55
CA ALA A 238 5.36 -11.18 5.21
C ALA A 238 6.72 -11.66 4.66
N LEU A 239 7.28 -12.74 5.21
CA LEU A 239 8.54 -13.35 4.77
C LEU A 239 8.44 -13.98 3.38
N LEU A 240 7.29 -14.56 3.06
CA LEU A 240 7.04 -15.24 1.79
C LEU A 240 6.45 -14.30 0.72
N ALA A 241 6.10 -13.06 1.09
CA ALA A 241 5.61 -12.09 0.12
C ALA A 241 6.74 -11.71 -0.85
N PRO A 242 6.48 -11.65 -2.17
CA PRO A 242 7.47 -11.16 -3.12
C PRO A 242 7.85 -9.72 -2.76
N VAL A 243 9.16 -9.47 -2.67
CA VAL A 243 9.72 -8.12 -2.52
C VAL A 243 9.23 -7.29 -3.71
N ARG A 244 8.37 -6.30 -3.44
CA ARG A 244 7.77 -5.42 -4.45
C ARG A 244 8.61 -4.18 -4.69
#